data_AF-A0A2T1CES0-F1
#
_entry.id   AF-A0A2T1CES0-F1
#
_cell.length_a   1.000
_cell.length_b   1.000
_cell.length_c   1.000
_cell.angle_alpha   90.00
_cell.angle_beta   90.00
_cell.angle_gamma   90.00
#
_symmetry.space_group_name_H-M   'P 1'
#
loop_
_entity.id
_entity.type
_entity.pdbx_description
1 polymer ?
#
loop_
_entity_poly.entity_id
_entity_poly.type
_entity_poly.pdbx_seq_one_letter_code
_entity_poly.pdbx_strand_id
1 'polypeptide(L)' 'MWSTNVKNAVNPFEGIGKPEHLKYFSGSRWSRRITQEHRLVYQVSSDKIIFLQCRYHYD' A
#
# COMPACT_ATOMS: atom_id res chain seq x y z
N MET A 1 -3.69 6.54 -14.24
CA MET A 1 -3.78 5.94 -12.90
C MET A 1 -3.20 4.54 -12.99
N TRP A 2 -2.02 4.29 -12.43
CA TRP A 2 -1.35 2.99 -12.55
C TRP A 2 -1.98 2.01 -11.55
N SER A 3 -2.61 0.93 -12.01
CA SER A 3 -3.14 -0.15 -11.16
C SER A 3 -2.74 -1.51 -11.71
N THR A 4 -2.44 -2.47 -10.82
CA THR A 4 -2.15 -3.87 -11.20
C THR A 4 -3.25 -4.80 -10.66
N ASN A 5 -3.42 -5.96 -11.31
CA ASN A 5 -4.39 -6.97 -10.89
C ASN A 5 -3.89 -7.71 -9.64
N VAL A 6 -4.78 -7.91 -8.65
CA VAL A 6 -4.43 -8.56 -7.37
C VAL A 6 -3.93 -9.99 -7.58
N LYS A 7 -4.46 -10.72 -8.57
CA LYS A 7 -4.05 -12.11 -8.84
C LYS A 7 -2.59 -12.25 -9.26
N ASN A 8 -1.98 -11.18 -9.75
CA ASN A 8 -0.58 -11.16 -10.19
C ASN A 8 0.36 -10.54 -9.14
N ALA A 9 -0.18 -10.06 -8.01
CA ALA A 9 0.62 -9.48 -6.94
C ALA A 9 1.06 -10.56 -5.95
N VAL A 10 2.37 -10.63 -5.66
CA VAL A 10 2.90 -11.44 -4.56
C VAL A 10 2.39 -10.81 -3.25
N ASN A 11 1.50 -11.51 -2.55
CA ASN A 11 0.76 -11.14 -1.33
C ASN A 11 0.85 -9.65 -0.90
N PRO A 12 -0.21 -8.83 -1.10
CA PRO A 12 -0.16 -7.40 -0.79
C PRO A 12 -0.11 -7.06 0.71
N PHE A 13 -0.26 -8.06 1.59
CA PHE A 13 -0.35 -7.85 3.04
C PHE A 13 0.95 -8.23 3.78
N GLU A 14 1.94 -8.76 3.07
CA GLU A 14 3.16 -9.31 3.66
C GLU A 14 4.42 -8.96 2.83
N GLY A 15 5.60 -9.33 3.36
CA GLY A 15 6.88 -9.17 2.67
C GLY A 15 7.60 -7.85 2.95
N ILE A 16 8.38 -7.38 1.96
CA ILE A 16 9.35 -6.29 2.16
C ILE A 16 8.71 -4.98 2.61
N GLY A 17 9.48 -4.13 3.28
CA GLY A 17 9.00 -2.82 3.70
C GLY A 17 7.88 -2.86 4.75
N LYS A 18 7.64 -3.98 5.43
CA LYS A 18 6.70 -4.11 6.56
C LYS A 18 5.32 -3.51 6.26
N PRO A 19 4.46 -4.20 5.48
CA PRO A 19 3.09 -3.75 5.25
C PRO A 19 2.31 -3.59 6.56
N GLU A 20 1.65 -2.46 6.73
CA GLU A 20 0.90 -2.09 7.93
C GLU A 20 -0.50 -1.60 7.53
N HIS A 21 -1.55 -2.18 8.14
CA HIS A 21 -2.94 -1.79 7.90
C HIS A 21 -3.26 -0.44 8.56
N LEU A 22 -3.82 0.50 7.79
CA LEU A 22 -4.10 1.87 8.23
C LEU A 22 -5.47 1.96 8.91
N LYS A 23 -5.50 1.72 10.22
CA LYS A 23 -6.73 1.56 11.03
C LYS A 23 -7.71 2.74 11.01
N TYR A 24 -7.21 3.97 10.81
CA TYR A 24 -8.03 5.18 10.85
C TYR A 24 -8.61 5.58 9.49
N PHE A 25 -8.31 4.80 8.45
CA PHE A 25 -8.78 5.08 7.10
C PHE A 25 -9.85 4.08 6.70
N SER A 26 -10.89 4.57 6.02
CA SER A 26 -11.92 3.71 5.44
C SER A 26 -11.35 2.81 4.33
N GLY A 27 -11.82 1.56 4.28
CA GLY A 27 -11.38 0.56 3.30
C GLY A 27 -10.08 -0.17 3.66
N SER A 28 -9.75 -1.23 2.92
CA SER A 28 -8.51 -2.02 3.11
C SER A 28 -7.29 -1.24 2.61
N ARG A 29 -6.88 -0.21 3.37
CA ARG A 29 -5.72 0.64 3.07
C ARG A 29 -4.50 0.19 3.86
N TRP A 30 -3.37 0.22 3.18
CA TRP A 30 -2.11 -0.31 3.66
C TRP A 30 -1.00 0.69 3.38
N SER A 31 0.00 0.70 4.26
CA SER A 31 1.25 1.39 4.03
C SER A 31 2.41 0.41 4.03
N ARG A 32 3.44 0.66 3.24
CA ARG A 32 4.73 -0.03 3.36
C ARG A 32 5.89 0.94 3.15
N ARG A 33 7.05 0.60 3.70
CA ARG A 33 8.28 1.39 3.64
C ARG A 33 8.94 1.26 2.27
N ILE A 34 9.21 2.40 1.64
CA ILE A 34 10.08 2.49 0.46
C ILE A 34 11.49 2.81 0.94
N THR A 35 11.62 3.85 1.76
CA THR A 35 12.85 4.21 2.48
C THR A 35 12.54 4.36 3.97
N GLN A 36 13.50 4.82 4.78
CA GLN A 36 13.23 5.15 6.18
C GLN A 36 12.12 6.20 6.32
N GLU A 37 12.17 7.24 5.49
CA GLU A 37 11.23 8.36 5.45
C GLU A 37 9.98 8.06 4.62
N HIS A 38 10.13 7.47 3.43
CA HIS A 38 9.05 7.40 2.46
C HIS A 38 8.16 6.17 2.65
N ARG A 39 6.85 6.37 2.47
CA ARG A 39 5.84 5.31 2.50
C ARG A 39 5.09 5.24 1.17
N LEU A 40 4.85 4.02 0.71
CA LEU A 40 3.84 3.72 -0.30
C LEU A 40 2.53 3.45 0.42
N VAL A 41 1.50 4.21 0.10
CA VAL A 41 0.13 3.99 0.56
C VAL A 41 -0.68 3.44 -0.61
N TYR A 42 -1.37 2.33 -0.38
CA TYR A 42 -2.18 1.66 -1.37
C TYR A 42 -3.47 1.11 -0.77
N GLN A 43 -4.45 0.89 -1.62
CA GLN A 43 -5.70 0.24 -1.27
C GLN A 43 -5.84 -1.06 -2.05
N VAL A 44 -6.26 -2.11 -1.35
CA VAL A 44 -6.54 -3.41 -1.96
C VAL A 44 -8.05 -3.55 -2.12
N SER A 45 -8.51 -3.80 -3.35
CA SER A 45 -9.87 -4.28 -3.65
C SER A 45 -9.81 -5.74 -4.10
N SER A 46 -10.94 -6.32 -4.48
CA SER A 46 -11.03 -7.71 -4.92
C SER A 46 -10.23 -7.99 -6.21
N ASP A 47 -10.09 -7.00 -7.08
CA ASP A 47 -9.56 -7.13 -8.44
C ASP A 47 -8.26 -6.35 -8.68
N LYS A 48 -8.01 -5.28 -7.94
CA LYS A 48 -6.89 -4.36 -8.19
C LYS A 48 -6.25 -3.82 -6.92
N ILE A 49 -5.01 -3.37 -7.10
CA ILE A 49 -4.29 -2.56 -6.13
C ILE A 49 -4.22 -1.14 -6.67
N ILE A 50 -4.66 -0.18 -5.86
CA ILE A 50 -4.67 1.24 -6.20
C ILE A 50 -3.58 1.93 -5.38
N PHE A 51 -2.59 2.52 -6.05
CA PHE A 51 -1.55 3.32 -5.39
C PHE A 51 -2.08 4.74 -5.15
N LEU A 52 -2.16 5.13 -3.88
CA LEU A 52 -2.74 6.40 -3.44
C LEU A 52 -1.68 7.48 -3.25
N GLN A 53 -0.54 7.10 -2.67
CA GLN A 53 0.56 8.01 -2.38
C GLN A 53 1.89 7.24 -2.36
N CYS A 54 2.95 7.87 -2.83
CA CYS A 54 4.29 7.29 -2.86
C CYS A 54 5.38 8.28 -2.41
N ARG A 55 5.00 9.46 -1.89
CA ARG A 55 5.93 10.49 -1.42
C ARG A 55 5.37 11.19 -0.17
N TYR A 56 6.24 11.38 0.83
CA TYR A 56 6.04 11.95 2.18
C TYR A 56 5.30 11.08 3.23
N HIS A 57 5.84 11.10 4.46
CA HIS A 57 5.11 10.98 5.73
C HIS A 57 5.86 11.81 6.81
N TYR A 58 5.10 12.43 7.72
CA TYR A 58 5.41 13.46 8.72
C TYR A 58 6.87 13.59 9.21
N ASP A 59 7.34 14.85 9.29
CA ASP A 59 8.41 15.26 10.23
C ASP A 59 8.01 14.96 11.68
#